data_AF-A0A7C3QQ34-F1
#
_entry.id   AF-A0A7C3QQ34-F1
#
_cell.length_a   1.000
_cell.length_b   1.000
_cell.length_c   1.000
_cell.angle_alpha   90.00
_cell.angle_beta   90.00
_cell.angle_gamma   90.00
#
_symmetry.space_group_name_H-M   'P 1'
#
loop_
_entity.id
_entity.type
_entity.pdbx_description
1 polymer ?
#
loop_
_entity_poly.entity_id
_entity_poly.type
_entity_poly.pdbx_seq_one_letter_code
_entity_poly.pdbx_strand_id
1 'polypeptide(L)'
;MILKVLAAVSLILAVACSKSRIPPDISERYLAEVDALCKSYASCLEKKITNTVPEQSRKEVSYLISRDFCKRQRYKPIGIQFQDPVPPEPIYNREDYENYHLCAQKILIATSCEEKFQLRKEDPFCKKVFHD
;
A
#
# COMPACT_ATOMS: atom_id res chain seq x y z
N MET A 1 -59.96 1.11 9.77
CA MET A 1 -58.88 1.98 10.30
C MET A 1 -57.59 1.18 10.26
N ILE A 2 -56.75 1.53 9.28
CA ILE A 2 -55.54 0.80 8.88
C ILE A 2 -54.39 1.35 9.73
N LEU A 3 -54.01 0.64 10.79
CA LEU A 3 -52.80 0.94 11.57
C LEU A 3 -52.12 -0.41 11.83
N LYS A 4 -51.10 -0.76 11.03
CA LYS A 4 -50.04 -1.76 11.30
C LYS A 4 -49.20 -2.06 10.05
N VAL A 5 -48.76 -1.04 9.32
CA VAL A 5 -47.69 -1.20 8.34
C VAL A 5 -46.86 0.07 8.41
N LEU A 6 -45.88 0.15 9.32
CA LEU A 6 -44.80 1.15 9.33
C LEU A 6 -43.93 0.93 10.58
N ALA A 7 -43.34 -0.25 10.72
CA ALA A 7 -42.32 -0.49 11.76
C ALA A 7 -41.24 -1.47 11.32
N ALA A 8 -41.09 -1.70 10.01
CA ALA A 8 -40.11 -2.65 9.48
C ALA A 8 -39.10 -2.02 8.51
N VAL A 9 -39.23 -0.73 8.18
CA VAL A 9 -38.38 -0.08 7.18
C VAL A 9 -37.18 0.66 7.80
N SER A 10 -37.22 0.94 9.11
CA SER A 10 -36.19 1.74 9.77
C SER A 10 -34.96 0.96 10.28
N LEU A 11 -34.97 -0.38 10.26
CA LEU A 11 -33.85 -1.18 10.76
C LEU A 11 -32.82 -1.57 9.68
N ILE A 12 -33.16 -1.41 8.39
CA ILE A 12 -32.30 -1.85 7.28
C ILE A 12 -31.33 -0.73 6.83
N LEU A 13 -31.61 0.54 7.14
CA LEU A 13 -30.72 1.65 6.75
C LEU A 13 -29.49 1.86 7.65
N ALA A 14 -29.38 1.16 8.79
CA ALA A 14 -28.23 1.29 9.68
C ALA A 14 -27.01 0.43 9.27
N VAL A 15 -27.19 -0.53 8.35
CA VAL A 15 -26.10 -1.46 7.94
C VAL A 15 -25.21 -0.87 6.83
N ALA A 16 -25.59 0.28 6.24
CA ALA A 16 -24.90 0.84 5.08
C ALA A 16 -23.80 1.89 5.40
N CYS A 17 -23.51 2.18 6.67
CA CYS A 17 -22.55 3.25 7.04
C CYS A 17 -21.43 2.82 8.01
N SER A 18 -21.09 1.54 8.07
CA SER A 18 -19.87 1.10 8.76
C SER A 18 -18.69 1.08 7.78
N LYS A 19 -18.21 2.27 7.37
CA LYS A 19 -16.85 2.37 6.85
C LYS A 19 -15.94 1.89 7.98
N SER A 20 -15.41 0.67 7.84
CA SER A 20 -14.63 0.05 8.89
C SER A 20 -13.34 0.84 9.02
N ARG A 21 -13.20 1.54 10.15
CA ARG A 21 -11.96 2.20 10.54
C ARG A 21 -10.84 1.15 10.54
N ILE A 22 -9.67 1.50 9.99
CA ILE A 22 -8.52 0.58 9.98
C ILE A 22 -8.20 0.19 11.43
N PRO A 23 -8.17 -1.11 11.77
CA PRO A 23 -7.72 -1.57 13.08
C PRO A 23 -6.30 -1.04 13.40
N PRO A 24 -6.03 -0.53 14.61
CA PRO A 24 -4.74 0.07 14.95
C PRO A 24 -3.54 -0.84 14.68
N ASP A 25 -3.67 -2.14 14.97
CA ASP A 25 -2.64 -3.15 14.77
C ASP A 25 -2.31 -3.38 13.28
N ILE A 26 -3.31 -3.26 12.41
CA ILE A 26 -3.15 -3.34 10.96
C ILE A 26 -2.44 -2.08 10.45
N SER A 27 -2.83 -0.91 10.94
CA SER A 27 -2.20 0.35 10.60
C SER A 27 -0.70 0.36 10.94
N GLU A 28 -0.35 -0.02 12.18
CA GLU A 28 1.04 -0.09 12.63
C GLU A 28 1.87 -1.09 11.81
N ARG A 29 1.32 -2.29 11.59
CA ARG A 29 2.01 -3.32 10.80
C ARG A 29 2.22 -2.88 9.36
N TYR A 30 1.19 -2.27 8.76
CA TYR A 30 1.28 -1.73 7.41
C TYR A 30 2.38 -0.67 7.30
N LEU A 31 2.42 0.30 8.22
CA LEU A 31 3.44 1.35 8.23
C LEU A 31 4.86 0.75 8.34
N ALA A 32 5.06 -0.25 9.19
CA ALA A 32 6.33 -0.94 9.32
C ALA A 32 6.73 -1.71 8.04
N GLU A 33 5.77 -2.41 7.43
CA GLU A 33 5.98 -3.15 6.17
C GLU A 33 6.29 -2.22 5.01
N VAL A 34 5.61 -1.08 4.90
CA VAL A 34 5.91 -0.05 3.88
C VAL A 34 7.30 0.50 4.07
N ASP A 35 7.71 0.79 5.31
CA ASP A 35 9.04 1.31 5.56
C ASP A 35 10.13 0.31 5.14
N ALA A 36 9.97 -0.95 5.55
CA ALA A 36 10.89 -2.02 5.24
C ALA A 36 10.96 -2.31 3.74
N LEU A 37 9.81 -2.41 3.07
CA LEU A 37 9.70 -2.64 1.63
C LEU A 37 10.34 -1.49 0.85
N CYS A 38 10.00 -0.24 1.18
CA CYS A 38 10.55 0.92 0.47
C CYS A 38 12.05 1.09 0.70
N LYS A 39 12.56 0.78 1.90
CA LYS A 39 14.00 0.74 2.16
C LYS A 39 14.69 -0.34 1.30
N SER A 40 14.18 -1.56 1.35
CA SER A 40 14.69 -2.70 0.59
C SER A 40 14.73 -2.42 -0.91
N TYR A 41 13.67 -1.81 -1.44
CA TYR A 41 13.50 -1.55 -2.86
C TYR A 41 14.32 -0.35 -3.36
N ALA A 42 14.35 0.75 -2.62
CA ALA A 42 15.19 1.91 -2.94
C ALA A 42 16.66 1.50 -3.05
N SER A 43 17.17 0.68 -2.10
CA SER A 43 18.53 0.16 -2.16
C SER A 43 18.81 -0.69 -3.41
N CYS A 44 17.83 -1.46 -3.88
CA CYS A 44 17.96 -2.24 -5.12
C CYS A 44 17.92 -1.36 -6.38
N LEU A 45 17.07 -0.35 -6.41
CA LEU A 45 16.98 0.60 -7.53
C LEU A 45 18.21 1.50 -7.63
N GLU A 46 18.73 2.00 -6.50
CA GLU A 46 19.97 2.78 -6.45
C GLU A 46 21.13 1.99 -7.06
N LYS A 47 21.31 0.71 -6.66
CA LYS A 47 22.33 -0.16 -7.24
C LYS A 47 22.14 -0.34 -8.74
N LYS A 48 20.91 -0.58 -9.20
CA LYS A 48 20.61 -0.74 -10.62
C LYS A 48 20.97 0.52 -11.41
N ILE A 49 20.56 1.68 -10.93
CA ILE A 49 20.76 2.98 -11.61
C ILE A 49 22.22 3.40 -11.63
N THR A 50 22.97 3.18 -10.56
CA THR A 50 24.43 3.37 -10.58
C THR A 50 25.08 2.56 -11.70
N ASN A 51 24.58 1.35 -11.97
CA ASN A 51 25.13 0.47 -13.00
C ASN A 51 24.60 0.74 -14.42
N THR A 52 23.39 1.26 -14.58
CA THR A 52 22.74 1.37 -15.90
C THR A 52 22.50 2.80 -16.40
N VAL A 53 22.51 3.80 -15.51
CA VAL A 53 22.21 5.20 -15.87
C VAL A 53 23.49 6.03 -15.88
N PRO A 54 23.75 6.83 -16.94
CA PRO A 54 24.87 7.76 -16.98
C PRO A 54 24.86 8.72 -15.79
N GLU A 55 26.04 9.02 -15.25
CA GLU A 55 26.19 9.82 -14.02
C GLU A 55 25.42 11.15 -14.05
N GLN A 56 25.45 11.83 -15.20
CA GLN A 56 24.73 13.10 -15.43
C GLN A 56 23.21 13.02 -15.21
N SER A 57 22.60 11.85 -15.40
CA SER A 57 21.15 11.63 -15.26
C SER A 57 20.77 10.99 -13.92
N ARG A 58 21.74 10.53 -13.11
CA ARG A 58 21.45 9.82 -11.85
C ARG A 58 20.73 10.70 -10.83
N LYS A 59 21.02 12.01 -10.80
CA LYS A 59 20.45 12.96 -9.84
C LYS A 59 18.96 13.23 -10.09
N GLU A 60 18.52 13.20 -11.35
CA GLU A 60 17.11 13.33 -11.72
C GLU A 60 16.33 12.04 -11.43
N VAL A 61 16.95 10.89 -11.67
CA VAL A 61 16.32 9.58 -11.43
C VAL A 61 16.31 9.23 -9.93
N SER A 62 17.28 9.70 -9.13
CA SER A 62 17.39 9.37 -7.70
C SER A 62 16.18 9.78 -6.87
N TYR A 63 15.49 10.86 -7.24
CA TYR A 63 14.27 11.28 -6.53
C TYR A 63 13.08 10.34 -6.79
N LEU A 64 12.90 9.90 -8.04
CA LEU A 64 11.80 9.01 -8.45
C LEU A 64 11.92 7.60 -7.87
N ILE A 65 13.12 7.21 -7.44
CA ILE A 65 13.40 5.92 -6.80
C ILE A 65 13.57 6.03 -5.28
N SER A 66 13.44 7.25 -4.73
CA SER A 66 13.70 7.50 -3.32
C SER A 66 12.72 6.74 -2.44
N ARG A 67 13.18 6.36 -1.24
CA ARG A 67 12.34 5.75 -0.20
C ARG A 67 11.09 6.59 0.07
N ASP A 68 11.21 7.92 0.03
CA ASP A 68 10.10 8.84 0.29
C ASP A 68 9.07 8.84 -0.83
N PHE A 69 9.51 8.81 -2.09
CA PHE A 69 8.60 8.64 -3.23
C PHE A 69 7.89 7.29 -3.17
N CYS A 70 8.61 6.21 -2.86
CA CYS A 70 8.01 4.88 -2.66
C CYS A 70 6.93 4.90 -1.58
N LYS A 71 7.23 5.44 -0.39
CA LYS A 71 6.27 5.55 0.71
C LYS A 71 5.03 6.34 0.31
N ARG A 72 5.19 7.48 -0.36
CA ARG A 72 4.07 8.29 -0.88
C ARG A 72 3.12 7.49 -1.75
N GLN A 73 3.64 6.66 -2.66
CA GLN A 73 2.80 5.83 -3.52
C GLN A 73 2.15 4.68 -2.75
N ARG A 74 2.82 4.15 -1.71
CA ARG A 74 2.29 3.06 -0.90
C ARG A 74 1.29 3.48 0.16
N TYR A 75 1.30 4.72 0.62
CA TYR A 75 0.32 5.18 1.60
C TYR A 75 -1.05 5.54 0.98
N LYS A 76 -1.07 5.94 -0.31
CA LYS A 76 -2.30 6.31 -1.03
C LYS A 76 -3.42 5.23 -1.02
N PRO A 77 -3.15 3.94 -1.30
CA PRO A 77 -4.20 2.93 -1.43
C PRO A 77 -4.96 2.65 -0.13
N ILE A 78 -4.31 2.84 1.02
CA ILE A 78 -4.94 2.73 2.34
C ILE A 78 -5.29 4.10 2.94
N GLY A 79 -5.38 5.12 2.09
CA GLY A 79 -5.73 6.51 2.42
C GLY A 79 -4.91 7.16 3.54
N ILE A 80 -3.67 6.72 3.75
CA ILE A 80 -2.69 7.47 4.55
C ILE A 80 -2.07 8.54 3.64
N GLN A 81 -2.20 9.81 3.98
CA GLN A 81 -1.51 10.89 3.26
C GLN A 81 -0.13 11.13 3.86
N PHE A 82 0.88 11.32 3.00
CA PHE A 82 2.30 11.40 3.41
C PHE A 82 2.65 12.71 4.16
N GLN A 83 1.76 13.71 4.22
CA GLN A 83 2.08 14.99 4.88
C GLN A 83 0.88 15.92 5.17
N ASP A 84 -0.37 15.46 5.11
CA ASP A 84 -1.56 16.32 5.22
C ASP A 84 -2.46 15.97 6.42
N PRO A 85 -3.20 16.95 6.98
CA PRO A 85 -4.09 16.75 8.12
C PRO A 85 -5.18 15.74 7.75
N VAL A 86 -5.15 14.61 8.46
CA VAL A 86 -6.13 13.49 8.48
C VAL A 86 -7.18 13.56 7.35
N PRO A 87 -6.96 12.84 6.22
CA PRO A 87 -7.99 12.67 5.20
C PRO A 87 -9.20 11.94 5.81
N PRO A 88 -10.39 11.97 5.16
CA PRO A 88 -11.55 11.20 5.62
C PRO A 88 -11.13 9.75 5.86
N GLU A 89 -11.48 9.20 7.02
CA GLU A 89 -10.96 7.92 7.52
C GLU A 89 -10.86 6.90 6.38
N PRO A 90 -9.65 6.39 6.09
CA PRO A 90 -9.48 5.44 5.02
C PRO A 90 -10.36 4.21 5.26
N ILE A 91 -11.06 3.80 4.22
CA ILE A 91 -11.88 2.60 4.28
C ILE A 91 -10.93 1.40 4.29
N TYR A 92 -10.93 0.66 5.38
CA TYR A 92 -10.19 -0.60 5.45
C TYR A 92 -10.77 -1.60 4.45
N ASN A 93 -9.98 -1.92 3.42
CA ASN A 93 -10.21 -3.11 2.60
C ASN A 93 -9.26 -4.22 3.05
N ARG A 94 -9.83 -5.26 3.64
CA ARG A 94 -9.09 -6.42 4.12
C ARG A 94 -8.32 -7.12 3.01
N GLU A 95 -8.91 -7.27 1.84
CA GLU A 95 -8.27 -7.95 0.71
C GLU A 95 -7.04 -7.16 0.22
N ASP A 96 -7.15 -5.83 0.13
CA ASP A 96 -6.04 -4.97 -0.30
C ASP A 96 -4.88 -5.03 0.70
N TYR A 97 -5.20 -5.03 2.00
CA TYR A 97 -4.20 -5.22 3.04
C TYR A 97 -3.53 -6.59 2.97
N GLU A 98 -4.31 -7.67 2.80
CA GLU A 98 -3.75 -9.04 2.73
C GLU A 98 -2.86 -9.21 1.49
N ASN A 99 -3.26 -8.69 0.33
CA ASN A 99 -2.41 -8.67 -0.87
C ASN A 99 -1.11 -7.91 -0.62
N TYR A 100 -1.19 -6.77 0.08
CA TYR A 100 -0.02 -5.98 0.45
C TYR A 100 0.93 -6.76 1.38
N HIS A 101 0.38 -7.29 2.48
CA HIS A 101 1.10 -8.03 3.50
C HIS A 101 1.86 -9.22 2.89
N LEU A 102 1.18 -10.03 2.06
CA LEU A 102 1.77 -11.19 1.40
C LEU A 102 2.90 -10.78 0.45
N CYS A 103 2.71 -9.72 -0.33
CA CYS A 103 3.78 -9.22 -1.19
C CYS A 103 4.98 -8.70 -0.37
N ALA A 104 4.71 -7.92 0.68
CA ALA A 104 5.76 -7.35 1.52
C ALA A 104 6.61 -8.44 2.16
N GLN A 105 6.00 -9.50 2.71
CA GLN A 105 6.74 -10.63 3.25
C GLN A 105 7.64 -11.30 2.22
N LYS A 106 7.11 -11.60 1.01
CA LYS A 106 7.90 -12.24 -0.06
C LYS A 106 9.10 -11.38 -0.48
N ILE A 107 8.89 -10.07 -0.67
CA ILE A 107 9.97 -9.14 -1.03
C ILE A 107 11.01 -8.99 0.08
N LEU A 108 10.59 -9.03 1.34
CA LEU A 108 11.50 -8.90 2.49
C LEU A 108 12.31 -10.16 2.76
N ILE A 109 11.78 -11.34 2.42
CA ILE A 109 12.48 -12.63 2.51
C ILE A 109 13.46 -12.82 1.35
N ALA A 110 13.13 -12.28 0.16
CA ALA A 110 13.99 -12.37 -1.02
C ALA A 110 15.41 -11.83 -0.74
N THR A 111 16.41 -12.61 -1.13
CA THR A 111 17.82 -12.38 -0.73
C THR A 111 18.56 -11.50 -1.74
N SER A 112 18.08 -11.43 -2.98
CA SER A 112 18.70 -10.66 -4.06
C SER A 112 17.77 -9.62 -4.66
N CYS A 113 18.34 -8.60 -5.30
CA CYS A 113 17.55 -7.60 -6.03
C CYS A 113 16.88 -8.19 -7.27
N GLU A 114 17.53 -9.16 -7.93
CA GLU A 114 16.98 -9.92 -9.07
C GLU A 114 15.65 -10.57 -8.67
N GLU A 115 15.67 -11.33 -7.58
CA GLU A 115 14.51 -12.05 -7.04
C GLU A 115 13.39 -11.09 -6.65
N LYS A 116 13.71 -9.95 -6.01
CA LYS A 116 12.72 -8.92 -5.68
C LYS A 116 12.07 -8.31 -6.92
N PHE A 117 12.84 -8.06 -7.98
CA PHE A 117 12.29 -7.56 -9.24
C PHE A 117 11.46 -8.62 -9.96
N GLN A 118 11.82 -9.90 -9.87
CA GLN A 118 11.04 -11.00 -10.42
C GLN A 118 9.71 -11.16 -9.70
N LEU A 119 9.70 -11.14 -8.36
CA LEU A 119 8.47 -11.19 -7.55
C LEU A 119 7.51 -10.06 -7.94
N ARG A 120 7.99 -8.82 -8.12
CA ARG A 120 7.16 -7.70 -8.60
C ARG A 120 6.47 -8.00 -9.94
N LYS A 121 7.19 -8.66 -10.85
CA LYS A 121 6.72 -8.95 -12.22
C LYS A 121 5.85 -10.19 -12.35
N GLU A 122 6.01 -11.16 -11.45
CA GLU A 122 5.46 -12.50 -11.63
C GLU A 122 4.48 -12.89 -10.52
N ASP A 123 4.74 -12.46 -9.28
CA ASP A 123 3.92 -12.83 -8.13
C ASP A 123 2.55 -12.14 -8.17
N PRO A 124 1.44 -12.89 -8.03
CA PRO A 124 0.09 -12.35 -8.18
C PRO A 124 -0.26 -11.28 -7.13
N PHE A 125 0.31 -11.38 -5.92
CA PHE A 125 0.08 -10.38 -4.88
C PHE A 125 0.91 -9.12 -5.17
N CYS A 126 2.18 -9.30 -5.55
CA CYS A 126 3.04 -8.17 -5.85
C CYS A 126 2.65 -7.40 -7.11
N LYS A 127 2.09 -8.05 -8.13
CA LYS A 127 1.52 -7.36 -9.30
C LYS A 127 0.44 -6.35 -8.91
N LYS A 128 -0.49 -6.78 -8.04
CA LYS A 128 -1.56 -5.91 -7.53
C LYS A 128 -1.00 -4.73 -6.73
N VAL A 129 0.05 -4.96 -5.94
CA VAL A 129 0.68 -3.90 -5.16
C VAL A 129 1.42 -2.92 -6.06
N PHE A 130 2.23 -3.40 -7.02
CA PHE A 130 3.19 -2.55 -7.70
C PHE A 130 2.66 -1.77 -8.91
N HIS A 131 1.50 -2.13 -9.48
CA HIS A 131 0.84 -1.40 -10.60
C HIS A 131 1.85 -0.81 -11.61
N ASP A 132 2.56 -1.68 -12.32
CA ASP A 132 3.41 -1.27 -13.45
C ASP A 132 2.72 -1.42 -14.79
#